data_AF-A0A1H8EDJ4-F1
#
_entry.id   AF-A0A1H8EDJ4-F1
#
_cell.length_a   1.000
_cell.length_b   1.000
_cell.length_c   1.000
_cell.angle_alpha   90.00
_cell.angle_beta   90.00
_cell.angle_gamma   90.00
#
_symmetry.space_group_name_H-M   'P 1'
#
loop_
_entity.id
_entity.type
_entity.pdbx_description
1 polymer ?
#
loop_
_entity_poly.entity_id
_entity_poly.type
_entity_poly.pdbx_seq_one_letter_code
_entity_poly.pdbx_strand_id
1 'polypeptide(L)'
;MLSTNKEITQELIAAYWTTKLRFPAYEAPALYYGPVAGERAVTALAIDPVVAEQVRAMANNNPLAEYVIYLSCWSVLLYKYFPQPHLRIAVGDVDPKGITQQTGSLFFFDGRFNGSLLLKEVLEQAGREVSEIITHRDINAADFTERITAAGININSSLAYGFAWHTADGVAERAQLTLEVGTNASGEMLLRLHYNTALNGLFARQLLQHYSAVLQAFYPQRKQLLAAFSYVPLDEQAALLRNGEQAAPFAAAQCLQEQLSLIAQQYPQRVAIVQGNESITYSELEARANRLAHLLRRDYGVTPNMPVGLQGLRSPALLAGLWAILKAGGAYVPVDPAYPAARRQYLLTDSGMQVLLSDEAVADLPNGITRVALDAAAHLALPATAPDLINSASDLAYILYTSGTTGQPKGVRITHRNVQHLAAWLSATIYRQHDRPLTAMLTASLNFDASVQQLFAPLFNGGTLVLLKEEERRDPAAYIRSLIAHKVDVLDITPSYLQAVLQAATAAGEQLPVLYTLVGGEALNSTLIRQY
;
A
#
# COMPACT_ATOMS: atom_id res chain seq x y z
N MET A 1 38.83 51.73 -10.53
CA MET A 1 38.88 50.72 -11.60
C MET A 1 38.99 49.30 -11.06
N LEU A 2 39.99 48.96 -10.23
CA LEU A 2 40.09 47.62 -9.63
C LEU A 2 38.96 47.27 -8.64
N SER A 3 38.47 48.23 -7.85
CA SER A 3 37.32 48.02 -6.95
C SER A 3 36.01 47.78 -7.72
N THR A 4 35.78 48.57 -8.77
CA THR A 4 34.58 48.53 -9.62
C THR A 4 34.44 47.21 -10.37
N ASN A 5 35.56 46.65 -10.88
CA ASN A 5 35.54 45.33 -11.53
C ASN A 5 35.27 44.18 -10.55
N LYS A 6 35.73 44.29 -9.30
CA LYS A 6 35.47 43.28 -8.27
C LYS A 6 34.00 43.29 -7.83
N GLU A 7 33.41 44.47 -7.68
CA GLU A 7 31.98 44.65 -7.36
C GLU A 7 31.08 44.08 -8.47
N ILE A 8 31.36 44.40 -9.75
CA ILE A 8 30.62 43.85 -10.90
C ILE A 8 30.73 42.32 -10.96
N THR A 9 31.89 41.77 -10.62
CA THR A 9 32.10 40.30 -10.61
C THR A 9 31.24 39.64 -9.52
N GLN A 10 31.19 40.21 -8.31
CA GLN A 10 30.35 39.70 -7.23
C GLN A 10 28.86 39.79 -7.56
N GLU A 11 28.43 40.88 -8.22
CA GLU A 11 27.04 41.07 -8.65
C GLU A 11 26.60 40.00 -9.66
N LEU A 12 27.45 39.68 -10.64
CA LEU A 12 27.18 38.62 -11.63
C LEU A 12 27.10 37.24 -10.97
N ILE A 13 28.01 36.94 -10.04
CA ILE A 13 28.01 35.65 -9.31
C ILE A 13 26.74 35.52 -8.45
N ALA A 14 26.35 36.58 -7.75
CA ALA A 14 25.12 36.58 -6.95
C ALA A 14 23.87 36.40 -7.83
N ALA A 15 23.78 37.10 -8.96
CA ALA A 15 22.66 36.98 -9.89
C ALA A 15 22.49 35.55 -10.45
N TYR A 16 23.61 34.87 -10.74
CA TYR A 16 23.61 33.45 -11.13
C TYR A 16 22.97 32.60 -10.03
N TRP A 17 23.42 32.72 -8.79
CA TRP A 17 22.89 31.91 -7.68
C TRP A 17 21.42 32.22 -7.35
N THR A 18 21.03 33.49 -7.35
CA THR A 18 19.63 33.88 -7.17
C THR A 18 18.74 33.27 -8.25
N THR A 19 19.20 33.26 -9.50
CA THR A 19 18.46 32.65 -10.62
C THR A 19 18.35 31.14 -10.46
N LYS A 20 19.46 30.47 -10.11
CA LYS A 20 19.53 29.02 -9.91
C LYS A 20 18.63 28.55 -8.77
N LEU A 21 18.69 29.24 -7.64
CA LEU A 21 18.00 28.86 -6.40
C LEU A 21 16.54 29.33 -6.35
N ARG A 22 16.08 30.09 -7.35
CA ARG A 22 14.70 30.61 -7.44
C ARG A 22 13.63 29.51 -7.44
N PHE A 23 13.94 28.34 -8.00
CA PHE A 23 13.00 27.21 -7.98
C PHE A 23 13.11 26.48 -6.63
N PRO A 24 11.98 26.13 -5.98
CA PRO A 24 11.99 25.45 -4.70
C PRO A 24 12.71 24.10 -4.83
N ALA A 25 13.51 23.76 -3.82
CA ALA A 25 14.03 22.41 -3.67
C ALA A 25 12.86 21.47 -3.40
N TYR A 26 12.86 20.29 -4.02
CA TYR A 26 11.89 19.27 -3.63
C TYR A 26 12.25 18.77 -2.23
N GLU A 27 11.28 18.82 -1.31
CA GLU A 27 11.40 18.20 0.01
C GLU A 27 11.24 16.70 -0.14
N ALA A 28 12.18 15.93 0.40
CA ALA A 28 12.05 14.48 0.38
C ALA A 28 10.77 14.06 1.12
N PRO A 29 10.06 13.00 0.69
CA PRO A 29 8.76 12.67 1.26
C PRO A 29 8.87 12.47 2.78
N ALA A 30 8.02 13.14 3.55
CA ALA A 30 8.01 13.10 5.03
C ALA A 30 7.92 11.67 5.60
N LEU A 31 7.48 10.70 4.80
CA LEU A 31 7.42 9.28 5.13
C LEU A 31 8.80 8.66 5.43
N TYR A 32 9.89 9.29 4.96
CA TYR A 32 11.25 8.76 5.09
C TYR A 32 12.16 9.64 5.96
N TYR A 33 11.79 10.88 6.28
CA TYR A 33 12.71 11.84 6.89
C TYR A 33 12.08 12.63 8.04
N GLY A 34 12.85 12.79 9.11
CA GLY A 34 12.58 13.77 10.16
C GLY A 34 13.05 15.17 9.77
N PRO A 35 12.77 16.19 10.61
CA PRO A 35 13.31 17.54 10.39
C PRO A 35 14.83 17.54 10.28
N VAL A 36 15.44 18.52 9.57
CA VAL A 36 16.91 18.65 9.53
C VAL A 36 17.52 18.75 10.92
N ALA A 37 16.85 19.47 11.82
CA ALA A 37 17.18 19.50 13.24
C ALA A 37 16.75 18.17 13.90
N GLY A 38 17.70 17.39 14.39
CA GLY A 38 17.44 16.15 15.12
C GLY A 38 18.72 15.37 15.39
N GLU A 39 18.58 14.26 16.11
CA GLU A 39 19.68 13.33 16.35
C GLU A 39 20.16 12.74 15.02
N ARG A 40 21.48 12.63 14.85
CA ARG A 40 22.11 12.18 13.61
C ARG A 40 22.90 10.91 13.84
N ALA A 41 22.94 10.07 12.82
CA ALA A 41 23.76 8.87 12.78
C ALA A 41 24.56 8.81 11.47
N VAL A 42 25.61 8.00 11.50
CA VAL A 42 26.46 7.70 10.35
C VAL A 42 26.54 6.20 10.17
N THR A 43 26.35 5.74 8.93
CA THR A 43 26.67 4.37 8.54
C THR A 43 27.70 4.40 7.42
N ALA A 44 28.54 3.37 7.32
CA ALA A 44 29.66 3.36 6.39
C ALA A 44 29.80 2.02 5.68
N LEU A 45 30.33 2.07 4.46
CA LEU A 45 30.57 0.92 3.59
C LEU A 45 31.89 1.14 2.84
N ALA A 46 32.82 0.18 2.91
CA ALA A 46 34.03 0.21 2.08
C ALA A 46 33.67 -0.02 0.61
N ILE A 47 34.30 0.77 -0.27
CA ILE A 47 34.17 0.54 -1.72
C ILE A 47 35.12 -0.61 -2.07
N ASP A 48 34.62 -1.59 -2.84
CA ASP A 48 35.46 -2.63 -3.41
C ASP A 48 36.62 -1.97 -4.21
N PRO A 49 37.89 -2.31 -3.94
CA PRO A 49 39.03 -1.71 -4.62
C PRO A 49 38.96 -1.77 -6.14
N VAL A 50 38.36 -2.83 -6.71
CA VAL A 50 38.16 -2.99 -8.15
C VAL A 50 37.19 -1.93 -8.69
N VAL A 51 36.13 -1.64 -7.93
CA VAL A 51 35.13 -0.63 -8.30
C VAL A 51 35.71 0.77 -8.18
N ALA A 52 36.47 1.04 -7.12
CA ALA A 52 37.17 2.30 -6.97
C ALA A 52 38.16 2.55 -8.13
N GLU A 53 38.91 1.50 -8.53
CA GLU A 53 39.82 1.60 -9.68
C GLU A 53 39.08 1.76 -11.01
N GLN A 54 37.94 1.08 -11.19
CA GLN A 54 37.08 1.26 -12.37
C GLN A 54 36.61 2.71 -12.50
N VAL A 55 36.19 3.33 -11.39
CA VAL A 55 35.76 4.75 -11.38
C VAL A 55 36.94 5.68 -11.69
N ARG A 56 38.11 5.46 -11.08
CA ARG A 56 39.34 6.21 -11.39
C ARG A 56 39.77 6.10 -12.85
N ALA A 57 39.70 4.89 -13.42
CA ALA A 57 40.01 4.64 -14.82
C ALA A 57 39.01 5.36 -15.74
N MET A 58 37.72 5.32 -15.44
CA MET A 58 36.69 6.06 -16.16
C MET A 58 36.88 7.58 -16.07
N ALA A 59 37.42 8.07 -14.95
CA ALA A 59 37.81 9.46 -14.75
C ALA A 59 39.13 9.84 -15.46
N ASN A 60 39.83 8.89 -16.11
CA ASN A 60 41.18 9.08 -16.64
C ASN A 60 42.16 9.64 -15.60
N ASN A 61 42.06 9.20 -14.34
CA ASN A 61 42.85 9.71 -13.20
C ASN A 61 42.70 11.23 -12.98
N ASN A 62 41.61 11.85 -13.44
CA ASN A 62 41.30 13.24 -13.16
C ASN A 62 40.40 13.34 -11.91
N PRO A 63 40.87 13.96 -10.81
CA PRO A 63 40.10 14.04 -9.56
C PRO A 63 38.74 14.73 -9.69
N LEU A 64 38.64 15.75 -10.56
CA LEU A 64 37.37 16.44 -10.79
C LEU A 64 36.38 15.57 -11.56
N ALA A 65 36.86 14.80 -12.55
CA ALA A 65 36.03 13.83 -13.26
C ALA A 65 35.56 12.70 -12.34
N GLU A 66 36.42 12.24 -11.42
CA GLU A 66 36.07 11.26 -10.40
C GLU A 66 34.95 11.77 -9.48
N TYR A 67 35.09 12.98 -8.95
CA TYR A 67 34.05 13.67 -8.19
C TYR A 67 32.71 13.73 -8.96
N VAL A 68 32.75 14.11 -10.23
CA VAL A 68 31.56 14.20 -11.10
C VAL A 68 30.90 12.84 -11.29
N ILE A 69 31.67 11.75 -11.42
CA ILE A 69 31.12 10.40 -11.56
C ILE A 69 30.40 9.96 -10.28
N TYR A 70 31.01 10.15 -9.11
CA TYR A 70 30.37 9.81 -7.84
C TYR A 70 29.09 10.64 -7.61
N LEU A 71 29.14 11.96 -7.84
CA LEU A 71 27.95 12.82 -7.75
C LEU A 71 26.85 12.39 -8.73
N SER A 72 27.22 11.97 -9.95
CA SER A 72 26.27 11.46 -10.95
C SER A 72 25.59 10.18 -10.47
N CYS A 73 26.36 9.22 -9.94
CA CYS A 73 25.83 7.99 -9.38
C CYS A 73 24.87 8.28 -8.22
N TRP A 74 25.17 9.29 -7.40
CA TRP A 74 24.35 9.65 -6.25
C TRP A 74 23.02 10.25 -6.72
N SER A 75 23.09 11.12 -7.72
CA SER A 75 21.92 11.70 -8.36
C SER A 75 21.03 10.64 -9.03
N VAL A 76 21.62 9.63 -9.67
CA VAL A 76 20.89 8.47 -10.23
C VAL A 76 20.14 7.73 -9.12
N LEU A 77 20.80 7.39 -8.02
CA LEU A 77 20.18 6.66 -6.92
C LEU A 77 19.05 7.46 -6.28
N LEU A 78 19.28 8.75 -6.02
CA LEU A 78 18.26 9.66 -5.48
C LEU A 78 17.04 9.75 -6.40
N TYR A 79 17.24 9.88 -7.71
CA TYR A 79 16.13 9.86 -8.67
C TYR A 79 15.37 8.53 -8.68
N LYS A 80 16.07 7.41 -8.50
CA LYS A 80 15.42 6.09 -8.46
C LYS A 80 14.53 5.89 -7.24
N TYR A 81 14.99 6.34 -6.07
CA TYR A 81 14.21 6.28 -4.84
C TYR A 81 13.13 7.35 -4.77
N PHE A 82 13.43 8.54 -5.26
CA PHE A 82 12.60 9.73 -5.19
C PHE A 82 12.51 10.35 -6.59
N PRO A 83 11.66 9.80 -7.48
CA PRO A 83 11.59 10.23 -8.87
C PRO A 83 11.06 11.66 -8.97
N GLN A 84 11.99 12.61 -8.97
CA GLN A 84 11.73 14.03 -9.10
C GLN A 84 12.34 14.57 -10.38
N PRO A 85 11.61 15.40 -11.14
CA PRO A 85 12.15 15.97 -12.37
C PRO A 85 13.26 16.97 -12.11
N HIS A 86 13.30 17.56 -10.91
CA HIS A 86 14.28 18.53 -10.46
C HIS A 86 14.88 18.03 -9.15
N LEU A 87 16.19 17.77 -9.14
CA LEU A 87 16.92 17.28 -7.98
C LEU A 87 17.98 18.30 -7.58
N ARG A 88 17.86 18.84 -6.37
CA ARG A 88 18.85 19.74 -5.77
C ARG A 88 19.68 18.98 -4.74
N ILE A 89 21.00 19.02 -4.90
CA ILE A 89 21.96 18.40 -3.98
C ILE A 89 22.90 19.50 -3.48
N ALA A 90 22.98 19.62 -2.16
CA ALA A 90 23.95 20.48 -1.51
C ALA A 90 25.35 19.89 -1.64
N VAL A 91 26.32 20.67 -2.08
CA VAL A 91 27.71 20.23 -2.25
C VAL A 91 28.66 21.18 -1.55
N GLY A 92 29.77 20.64 -1.04
CA GLY A 92 30.84 21.46 -0.45
C GLY A 92 31.62 22.26 -1.52
N ASP A 93 32.60 23.04 -1.08
CA ASP A 93 33.49 23.78 -1.98
C ASP A 93 34.31 22.82 -2.87
N VAL A 94 34.08 22.88 -4.17
CA VAL A 94 34.77 22.03 -5.15
C VAL A 94 36.00 22.77 -5.67
N ASP A 95 37.19 22.29 -5.33
CA ASP A 95 38.43 22.79 -5.92
C ASP A 95 38.64 22.21 -7.34
N PRO A 96 38.95 23.01 -8.38
CA PRO A 96 39.40 22.51 -9.67
C PRO A 96 40.60 21.56 -9.62
N LYS A 97 41.37 21.52 -8.51
CA LYS A 97 42.42 20.52 -8.24
C LYS A 97 41.94 19.27 -7.48
N GLY A 98 40.67 19.21 -7.07
CA GLY A 98 40.06 18.07 -6.36
C GLY A 98 40.27 18.05 -4.84
N ILE A 99 40.78 19.14 -4.25
CA ILE A 99 41.08 19.23 -2.81
C ILE A 99 40.07 20.17 -2.14
N THR A 100 39.10 19.62 -1.41
CA THR A 100 38.20 20.40 -0.55
C THR A 100 39.04 21.08 0.55
N GLN A 101 39.22 22.40 0.48
CA GLN A 101 39.68 23.17 1.64
C GLN A 101 38.50 23.35 2.60
N GLN A 102 38.76 23.35 3.91
CA GLN A 102 37.77 23.71 4.93
C GLN A 102 37.35 25.18 4.74
N THR A 103 36.37 25.41 3.88
CA THR A 103 35.62 26.66 3.79
C THR A 103 34.17 26.30 4.04
N GLY A 104 33.52 26.95 5.01
CA GLY A 104 32.10 26.71 5.35
C GLY A 104 31.10 27.12 4.28
N SER A 105 31.54 27.20 3.01
CA SER A 105 30.78 27.57 1.83
C SER A 105 30.00 26.36 1.31
N LEU A 106 28.73 26.57 0.99
CA LEU A 106 27.82 25.55 0.48
C LEU A 106 27.31 25.96 -0.90
N PHE A 107 27.37 25.03 -1.85
CA PHE A 107 26.90 25.23 -3.22
C PHE A 107 25.82 24.21 -3.58
N PHE A 108 25.22 24.37 -4.76
CA PHE A 108 24.06 23.58 -5.17
C PHE A 108 24.21 23.02 -6.58
N PHE A 109 24.16 21.69 -6.67
CA PHE A 109 23.96 20.94 -7.90
C PHE A 109 22.46 20.85 -8.18
N ASP A 110 22.03 21.31 -9.37
CA ASP A 110 20.64 21.22 -9.82
C ASP A 110 20.55 20.36 -11.08
N GLY A 111 20.12 19.11 -10.91
CA GLY A 111 19.91 18.19 -12.01
C GLY A 111 18.46 18.14 -12.46
N ARG A 112 18.27 17.95 -13.77
CA ARG A 112 16.96 17.76 -14.39
C ARG A 112 16.84 16.33 -14.90
N PHE A 113 16.01 15.53 -14.25
CA PHE A 113 15.96 14.09 -14.48
C PHE A 113 14.63 13.66 -15.10
N ASN A 114 14.71 12.71 -16.02
CA ASN A 114 13.55 11.95 -16.46
C ASN A 114 14.00 10.55 -16.89
N GLY A 115 13.06 9.61 -16.99
CA GLY A 115 13.37 8.22 -17.32
C GLY A 115 13.99 8.00 -18.71
N SER A 116 13.84 8.97 -19.63
CA SER A 116 14.36 8.89 -21.00
C SER A 116 15.82 9.34 -21.16
N LEU A 117 16.42 9.93 -20.13
CA LEU A 117 17.84 10.29 -20.17
C LEU A 117 18.71 9.03 -20.24
N LEU A 118 19.77 9.10 -21.02
CA LEU A 118 20.88 8.15 -20.96
C LEU A 118 21.76 8.45 -19.74
N LEU A 119 22.42 7.42 -19.19
CA LEU A 119 23.41 7.62 -18.11
C LEU A 119 24.54 8.59 -18.52
N LYS A 120 24.89 8.61 -19.81
CA LYS A 120 25.85 9.57 -20.36
C LYS A 120 25.37 11.01 -20.19
N GLU A 121 24.10 11.28 -20.45
CA GLU A 121 23.51 12.61 -20.38
C GLU A 121 23.43 13.10 -18.93
N VAL A 122 23.18 12.18 -17.99
CA VAL A 122 23.29 12.45 -16.55
C VAL A 122 24.70 12.88 -16.17
N LEU A 123 25.73 12.14 -16.63
CA LEU A 123 27.12 12.47 -16.36
C LEU A 123 27.53 13.82 -16.97
N GLU A 124 27.13 14.07 -18.21
CA GLU A 124 27.39 15.34 -18.91
C GLU A 124 26.70 16.53 -18.23
N GLN A 125 25.49 16.33 -17.71
CA GLN A 125 24.79 17.34 -16.92
C GLN A 125 25.53 17.62 -15.61
N ALA A 126 25.95 16.58 -14.89
CA ALA A 126 26.75 16.74 -13.68
C ALA A 126 28.05 17.49 -13.93
N GLY A 127 28.76 17.16 -15.02
CA GLY A 127 29.98 17.87 -15.40
C GLY A 127 29.76 19.36 -15.68
N ARG A 128 28.70 19.70 -16.43
CA ARG A 128 28.34 21.11 -16.69
C ARG A 128 28.00 21.85 -15.40
N GLU A 129 27.16 21.27 -14.57
CA GLU A 129 26.74 21.89 -13.31
C GLU A 129 27.93 22.12 -12.36
N VAL A 130 28.83 21.14 -12.24
CA VAL A 130 30.03 21.29 -11.41
C VAL A 130 30.97 22.37 -11.96
N SER A 131 31.13 22.46 -13.29
CA SER A 131 31.90 23.53 -13.91
C SER A 131 31.30 24.91 -13.60
N GLU A 132 29.98 25.05 -13.69
CA GLU A 132 29.29 26.30 -13.35
C GLU A 132 29.42 26.66 -11.87
N ILE A 133 29.38 25.68 -10.97
CA ILE A 133 29.66 25.89 -9.53
C ILE A 133 31.07 26.44 -9.34
N ILE A 134 32.08 25.83 -9.97
CA ILE A 134 33.48 26.27 -9.84
C ILE A 134 33.68 27.69 -10.37
N THR A 135 33.05 28.06 -11.48
CA THR A 135 33.14 29.41 -12.06
C THR A 135 32.52 30.46 -11.13
N HIS A 136 31.50 30.10 -10.35
CA HIS A 136 30.71 31.02 -9.53
C HIS A 136 30.93 30.83 -8.02
N ARG A 137 32.03 30.19 -7.61
CA ARG A 137 32.29 29.87 -6.19
C ARG A 137 32.89 31.02 -5.37
N ASP A 138 33.59 31.94 -6.01
CA ASP A 138 34.27 33.07 -5.34
C ASP A 138 33.26 34.18 -5.02
N ILE A 139 32.32 33.89 -4.12
CA ILE A 139 31.30 34.82 -3.63
C ILE A 139 31.50 35.11 -2.14
N ASN A 140 31.34 36.37 -1.77
CA ASN A 140 31.30 36.75 -0.36
C ASN A 140 30.07 36.12 0.33
N ALA A 141 30.30 35.33 1.39
CA ALA A 141 29.23 34.60 2.07
C ALA A 141 28.13 35.49 2.69
N ALA A 142 28.49 36.69 3.16
CA ALA A 142 27.52 37.64 3.71
C ALA A 142 26.65 38.23 2.59
N ASP A 143 27.26 38.64 1.48
CA ASP A 143 26.57 39.18 0.30
C ASP A 143 25.66 38.12 -0.35
N PHE A 144 26.13 36.86 -0.46
CA PHE A 144 25.32 35.74 -0.91
C PHE A 144 24.08 35.53 -0.03
N THR A 145 24.26 35.46 1.29
CA THR A 145 23.16 35.20 2.23
C THR A 145 22.13 36.32 2.20
N GLU A 146 22.59 37.58 2.21
CA GLU A 146 21.73 38.76 2.14
C GLU A 146 20.89 38.75 0.86
N ARG A 147 21.52 38.52 -0.31
CA ARG A 147 20.83 38.56 -1.61
C ARG A 147 19.87 37.40 -1.82
N ILE A 148 20.24 36.20 -1.40
CA ILE A 148 19.35 35.03 -1.44
C ILE A 148 18.13 35.25 -0.54
N THR A 149 18.34 35.78 0.67
CA THR A 149 17.24 36.12 1.59
C THR A 149 16.35 37.24 1.03
N ALA A 150 16.96 38.29 0.47
CA ALA A 150 16.24 39.40 -0.16
C ALA A 150 15.41 38.95 -1.38
N ALA A 151 15.85 37.91 -2.09
CA ALA A 151 15.10 37.28 -3.17
C ALA A 151 13.96 36.36 -2.67
N GLY A 152 13.73 36.29 -1.36
CA GLY A 152 12.71 35.43 -0.75
C GLY A 152 13.05 33.93 -0.80
N ILE A 153 14.31 33.59 -1.07
CA ILE A 153 14.77 32.20 -1.18
C ILE A 153 15.29 31.77 0.20
N ASN A 154 14.65 30.78 0.80
CA ASN A 154 15.13 30.19 2.05
C ASN A 154 15.99 28.95 1.75
N ILE A 155 17.32 29.12 1.78
CA ILE A 155 18.28 28.02 1.62
C ILE A 155 18.50 27.22 2.90
N ASN A 156 18.04 27.73 4.05
CA ASN A 156 18.19 27.11 5.37
C ASN A 156 16.99 26.23 5.74
N SER A 157 15.85 26.38 5.07
CA SER A 157 14.72 25.46 5.18
C SER A 157 15.03 24.18 4.42
N SER A 158 15.56 23.20 5.14
CA SER A 158 15.50 21.77 4.84
C SER A 158 16.08 21.33 3.49
N LEU A 159 17.39 21.39 3.31
CA LEU A 159 18.01 20.68 2.19
C LEU A 159 17.82 19.17 2.39
N ALA A 160 17.17 18.51 1.42
CA ALA A 160 16.93 17.08 1.51
C ALA A 160 18.23 16.29 1.37
N TYR A 161 19.05 16.65 0.38
CA TYR A 161 20.18 15.82 -0.06
C TYR A 161 21.48 16.60 -0.07
N GLY A 162 22.55 15.95 0.40
CA GLY A 162 23.92 16.44 0.35
C GLY A 162 24.87 15.45 -0.31
N PHE A 163 25.95 15.97 -0.87
CA PHE A 163 27.09 15.19 -1.35
C PHE A 163 28.40 15.85 -0.88
N ALA A 164 29.28 15.03 -0.32
CA ALA A 164 30.52 15.45 0.30
C ALA A 164 31.70 14.65 -0.24
N TRP A 165 32.83 15.32 -0.43
CA TRP A 165 34.06 14.73 -0.94
C TRP A 165 35.18 14.93 0.10
N HIS A 166 35.74 13.82 0.58
CA HIS A 166 36.70 13.67 1.68
C HIS A 166 36.21 14.06 3.08
N THR A 167 35.48 15.18 3.22
CA THR A 167 34.89 15.61 4.49
C THR A 167 33.44 16.04 4.28
N ALA A 168 32.58 15.65 5.22
CA ALA A 168 31.16 16.03 5.25
C ALA A 168 30.86 17.29 6.07
N ASP A 169 31.89 17.90 6.68
CA ASP A 169 31.74 19.08 7.52
C ASP A 169 31.00 20.20 6.77
N GLY A 170 30.01 20.81 7.41
CA GLY A 170 29.17 21.87 6.83
C GLY A 170 28.07 21.41 5.86
N VAL A 171 28.29 20.33 5.08
CA VAL A 171 27.25 19.77 4.18
C VAL A 171 26.27 18.90 4.97
N ALA A 172 26.79 17.96 5.76
CA ALA A 172 25.96 17.03 6.52
C ALA A 172 25.08 17.74 7.55
N GLU A 173 25.54 18.84 8.15
CA GLU A 173 24.78 19.61 9.14
C GLU A 173 23.54 20.30 8.54
N ARG A 174 23.56 20.57 7.23
CA ARG A 174 22.53 21.36 6.54
C ARG A 174 21.57 20.51 5.72
N ALA A 175 21.92 19.24 5.44
CA ALA A 175 21.09 18.31 4.69
C ALA A 175 20.59 17.13 5.53
N GLN A 176 19.37 16.65 5.24
CA GLN A 176 18.75 15.51 5.92
C GLN A 176 19.51 14.20 5.64
N LEU A 177 19.97 14.03 4.40
CA LEU A 177 20.66 12.84 3.93
C LEU A 177 21.89 13.25 3.12
N THR A 178 23.09 12.97 3.62
CA THR A 178 24.35 13.33 2.94
C THR A 178 25.20 12.10 2.69
N LEU A 179 25.56 11.89 1.43
CA LEU A 179 26.56 10.92 1.04
C LEU A 179 27.94 11.57 1.06
N GLU A 180 28.85 11.02 1.84
CA GLU A 180 30.27 11.37 1.85
C GLU A 180 31.08 10.25 1.18
N VAL A 181 31.93 10.64 0.24
CA VAL A 181 32.96 9.76 -0.34
C VAL A 181 34.30 10.23 0.19
N GLY A 182 34.96 9.41 1.01
CA GLY A 182 36.24 9.74 1.61
C GLY A 182 37.18 8.54 1.65
N THR A 183 38.22 8.62 2.46
CA THR A 183 39.15 7.51 2.70
C THR A 183 39.22 7.15 4.17
N ASN A 184 39.59 5.92 4.48
CA ASN A 184 39.97 5.52 5.83
C ASN A 184 41.47 5.80 6.10
N ALA A 185 41.95 5.42 7.29
CA ALA A 185 43.35 5.63 7.68
C ALA A 185 44.36 4.83 6.83
N SER A 186 43.95 3.73 6.20
CA SER A 186 44.76 2.95 5.24
C SER A 186 44.74 3.52 3.82
N GLY A 187 43.96 4.57 3.56
CA GLY A 187 43.82 5.18 2.23
C GLY A 187 42.81 4.48 1.32
N GLU A 188 42.03 3.52 1.82
CA GLU A 188 40.97 2.87 1.08
C GLU A 188 39.72 3.76 1.01
N MET A 189 39.05 3.76 -0.14
CA MET A 189 37.84 4.55 -0.36
C MET A 189 36.67 4.02 0.48
N LEU A 190 36.00 4.93 1.18
CA LEU A 190 34.89 4.65 2.08
C LEU A 190 33.70 5.54 1.74
N LEU A 191 32.52 4.94 1.72
CA LEU A 191 31.24 5.64 1.67
C LEU A 191 30.73 5.84 3.09
N ARG A 192 30.33 7.05 3.44
CA ARG A 192 29.60 7.33 4.68
C ARG A 192 28.28 8.00 4.36
N LEU A 193 27.20 7.51 4.93
CA LEU A 193 25.89 8.13 4.83
C LEU A 193 25.56 8.77 6.17
N HIS A 194 25.43 10.10 6.17
CA HIS A 194 25.01 10.90 7.31
C HIS A 194 23.51 11.16 7.21
N TYR A 195 22.76 10.80 8.24
CA TYR A 195 21.29 10.88 8.20
C TYR A 195 20.70 11.23 9.56
N ASN A 196 19.49 11.82 9.55
CA ASN A 196 18.68 12.01 10.75
C ASN A 196 18.12 10.65 11.24
N THR A 197 18.17 10.36 12.54
CA THR A 197 17.76 9.06 13.13
C THR A 197 16.26 8.75 13.02
N ALA A 198 15.44 9.70 12.58
CA ALA A 198 14.08 9.42 12.09
C ALA A 198 14.10 8.43 10.89
N LEU A 199 15.18 8.40 10.12
CA LEU A 199 15.43 7.39 9.10
C LEU A 199 15.90 6.07 9.76
N ASN A 200 15.28 4.96 9.36
CA ASN A 200 15.67 3.64 9.83
C ASN A 200 17.13 3.30 9.42
N GLY A 201 17.97 2.92 10.38
CA GLY A 201 19.38 2.58 10.12
C GLY A 201 19.60 1.35 9.21
N LEU A 202 18.65 0.42 9.12
CA LEU A 202 18.68 -0.67 8.13
C LEU A 202 18.50 -0.12 6.71
N PHE A 203 17.57 0.81 6.54
CA PHE A 203 17.33 1.47 5.27
C PHE A 203 18.53 2.33 4.84
N ALA A 204 19.16 3.04 5.79
CA ALA A 204 20.39 3.78 5.52
C ALA A 204 21.53 2.87 5.01
N ARG A 205 21.70 1.68 5.61
CA ARG A 205 22.66 0.67 5.13
C ARG A 205 22.31 0.14 3.74
N GLN A 206 21.03 -0.16 3.50
CA GLN A 206 20.55 -0.62 2.20
C GLN A 206 20.80 0.43 1.11
N LEU A 207 20.59 1.71 1.40
CA LEU A 207 20.88 2.79 0.47
C LEU A 207 22.36 2.86 0.08
N LEU A 208 23.29 2.64 1.03
CA LEU A 208 24.73 2.53 0.70
C LEU A 208 25.06 1.31 -0.15
N GLN A 209 24.42 0.17 0.12
CA GLN A 209 24.60 -1.04 -0.70
C GLN A 209 24.11 -0.81 -2.13
N HIS A 210 22.95 -0.18 -2.29
CA HIS A 210 22.42 0.20 -3.60
C HIS A 210 23.32 1.21 -4.30
N TYR A 211 23.86 2.19 -3.57
CA TYR A 211 24.84 3.12 -4.15
C TYR A 211 26.10 2.42 -4.66
N SER A 212 26.62 1.46 -3.90
CA SER A 212 27.74 0.61 -4.33
C SER A 212 27.38 -0.17 -5.61
N ALA A 213 26.16 -0.72 -5.69
CA ALA A 213 25.67 -1.39 -6.90
C ALA A 213 25.52 -0.42 -8.09
N VAL A 214 25.09 0.83 -7.86
CA VAL A 214 25.09 1.87 -8.89
C VAL A 214 26.50 2.11 -9.41
N LEU A 215 27.49 2.31 -8.53
CA LEU A 215 28.89 2.52 -8.93
C LEU A 215 29.43 1.36 -9.77
N GLN A 216 29.16 0.12 -9.34
CA GLN A 216 29.55 -1.09 -10.07
C GLN A 216 28.94 -1.15 -11.48
N ALA A 217 27.68 -0.75 -11.62
CA ALA A 217 26.93 -0.83 -12.87
C ALA A 217 27.01 0.45 -13.73
N PHE A 218 27.63 1.54 -13.25
CA PHE A 218 27.64 2.82 -13.94
C PHE A 218 28.66 2.84 -15.08
N TYR A 219 28.19 2.49 -16.28
CA TYR A 219 28.96 2.53 -17.53
C TYR A 219 28.33 3.54 -18.50
N PRO A 220 28.66 4.85 -18.42
CA PRO A 220 28.01 5.91 -19.18
C PRO A 220 28.22 5.79 -20.70
N GLN A 221 29.18 4.99 -21.16
CA GLN A 221 29.38 4.71 -22.58
C GLN A 221 28.29 3.79 -23.17
N ARG A 222 27.59 3.03 -22.32
CA ARG A 222 26.46 2.20 -22.75
C ARG A 222 25.25 3.12 -23.01
N LYS A 223 24.53 2.87 -24.11
CA LYS A 223 23.27 3.54 -24.42
C LYS A 223 22.13 3.00 -23.53
N GLN A 224 22.25 3.17 -22.22
CA GLN A 224 21.27 2.72 -21.22
C GLN A 224 20.45 3.91 -20.71
N LEU A 225 19.13 3.76 -20.76
CA LEU A 225 18.17 4.72 -20.21
C LEU A 225 18.16 4.65 -18.67
N LEU A 226 17.99 5.81 -18.04
CA LEU A 226 17.89 5.96 -16.58
C LEU A 226 16.68 5.17 -16.03
N ALA A 227 15.56 5.12 -16.74
CA ALA A 227 14.42 4.29 -16.36
C ALA A 227 14.77 2.79 -16.28
N ALA A 228 15.57 2.30 -17.23
CA ALA A 228 15.96 0.89 -17.32
C ALA A 228 17.20 0.51 -16.50
N PHE A 229 17.86 1.49 -15.87
CA PHE A 229 18.99 1.24 -14.98
C PHE A 229 18.52 0.53 -13.70
N SER A 230 19.14 -0.58 -13.32
CA SER A 230 18.84 -1.25 -12.04
C SER A 230 19.88 -0.86 -10.99
N TYR A 231 19.40 -0.52 -9.79
CA TYR A 231 20.22 -0.20 -8.63
C TYR A 231 20.12 -1.26 -7.52
N VAL A 232 19.21 -2.24 -7.70
CA VAL A 232 18.99 -3.32 -6.73
C VAL A 232 19.93 -4.47 -7.08
N PRO A 233 20.79 -4.93 -6.17
CA PRO A 233 21.64 -6.11 -6.36
C PRO A 233 20.84 -7.36 -6.78
N LEU A 234 21.47 -8.26 -7.55
CA LEU A 234 20.78 -9.46 -8.09
C LEU A 234 20.35 -10.44 -7.00
N ASP A 235 21.13 -10.58 -5.94
CA ASP A 235 20.81 -11.40 -4.76
C ASP A 235 19.62 -10.82 -3.98
N GLU A 236 19.54 -9.50 -3.86
CA GLU A 236 18.38 -8.81 -3.29
C GLU A 236 17.13 -8.95 -4.18
N GLN A 237 17.25 -8.78 -5.50
CA GLN A 237 16.14 -9.03 -6.44
C GLN A 237 15.62 -10.47 -6.29
N ALA A 238 16.53 -11.45 -6.24
CA ALA A 238 16.17 -12.85 -6.04
C ALA A 238 15.52 -13.09 -4.67
N ALA A 239 15.96 -12.40 -3.60
CA ALA A 239 15.33 -12.48 -2.29
C ALA A 239 13.92 -11.88 -2.27
N LEU A 240 13.72 -10.72 -2.91
CA LEU A 240 12.42 -10.09 -3.05
C LEU A 240 11.43 -10.97 -3.83
N LEU A 241 11.89 -11.59 -4.92
CA LEU A 241 11.09 -12.55 -5.69
C LEU A 241 10.75 -13.79 -4.85
N ARG A 242 11.73 -14.41 -4.16
CA ARG A 242 11.47 -15.56 -3.27
C ARG A 242 10.44 -15.23 -2.19
N ASN A 243 10.46 -14.02 -1.62
CA ASN A 243 9.49 -13.58 -0.63
C ASN A 243 8.08 -13.38 -1.24
N GLY A 244 8.00 -12.98 -2.51
CA GLY A 244 6.74 -12.83 -3.24
C GLY A 244 6.18 -14.13 -3.86
N GLU A 245 7.00 -15.16 -4.06
CA GLU A 245 6.68 -16.38 -4.82
C GLU A 245 6.14 -17.56 -3.98
N GLN A 246 6.06 -17.46 -2.65
CA GLN A 246 5.60 -18.57 -1.79
C GLN A 246 4.07 -18.81 -1.79
N ALA A 247 3.37 -18.53 -2.90
CA ALA A 247 2.00 -19.02 -3.05
C ALA A 247 2.03 -20.43 -3.64
N ALA A 248 1.76 -21.44 -2.81
CA ALA A 248 1.56 -22.80 -3.29
C ALA A 248 0.47 -22.81 -4.38
N PRO A 249 0.59 -23.60 -5.46
CA PRO A 249 -0.45 -23.69 -6.48
C PRO A 249 -1.81 -24.03 -5.86
N PHE A 250 -2.75 -23.09 -5.92
CA PHE A 250 -4.10 -23.32 -5.39
C PHE A 250 -4.98 -23.96 -6.45
N ALA A 251 -5.14 -25.28 -6.37
CA ALA A 251 -5.87 -26.08 -7.35
C ALA A 251 -7.34 -26.35 -6.94
N ALA A 252 -8.02 -25.41 -6.27
CA ALA A 252 -9.44 -25.61 -6.02
C ALA A 252 -10.24 -25.53 -7.33
N ALA A 253 -10.92 -26.64 -7.64
CA ALA A 253 -11.89 -26.75 -8.71
C ALA A 253 -13.34 -26.56 -8.23
N GLN A 254 -13.56 -26.49 -6.91
CA GLN A 254 -14.89 -26.47 -6.30
C GLN A 254 -15.44 -25.04 -6.17
N CYS A 255 -16.74 -24.90 -6.40
CA CYS A 255 -17.51 -23.69 -6.15
C CYS A 255 -17.85 -23.56 -4.66
N LEU A 256 -18.25 -22.35 -4.25
CA LEU A 256 -18.50 -22.03 -2.83
C LEU A 256 -19.69 -22.82 -2.28
N GLN A 257 -20.73 -23.00 -3.09
CA GLN A 257 -21.94 -23.73 -2.73
C GLN A 257 -21.70 -25.22 -2.52
N GLU A 258 -20.72 -25.81 -3.21
CA GLU A 258 -20.34 -27.21 -3.01
C GLU A 258 -19.73 -27.38 -1.61
N GLN A 259 -18.86 -26.45 -1.21
CA GLN A 259 -18.25 -26.46 0.11
C GLN A 259 -19.28 -26.29 1.23
N LEU A 260 -20.28 -25.41 1.05
CA LEU A 260 -21.40 -25.32 2.00
C LEU A 260 -22.17 -26.64 2.11
N SER A 261 -22.53 -27.24 0.96
CA SER A 261 -23.28 -28.51 0.95
C SER A 261 -22.49 -29.64 1.62
N LEU A 262 -21.18 -29.72 1.43
CA LEU A 262 -20.30 -30.68 2.12
C LEU A 262 -20.33 -30.50 3.63
N ILE A 263 -20.15 -29.26 4.12
CA ILE A 263 -20.18 -28.96 5.55
C ILE A 263 -21.57 -29.21 6.14
N ALA A 264 -22.64 -28.88 5.43
CA ALA A 264 -24.00 -29.12 5.90
C ALA A 264 -24.35 -30.62 6.01
N GLN A 265 -23.79 -31.46 5.15
CA GLN A 265 -23.89 -32.92 5.27
C GLN A 265 -23.09 -33.44 6.47
N GLN A 266 -21.90 -32.88 6.71
CA GLN A 266 -21.02 -33.30 7.81
C GLN A 266 -21.55 -32.86 9.19
N TYR A 267 -22.16 -31.67 9.27
CA TYR A 267 -22.58 -31.04 10.53
C TYR A 267 -24.01 -30.48 10.47
N PRO A 268 -25.04 -31.29 10.13
CA PRO A 268 -26.38 -30.79 9.81
C PRO A 268 -27.06 -30.04 10.96
N GLN A 269 -26.80 -30.46 12.20
CA GLN A 269 -27.42 -29.91 13.42
C GLN A 269 -26.56 -28.86 14.13
N ARG A 270 -25.35 -28.57 13.64
CA ARG A 270 -24.57 -27.46 14.21
C ARG A 270 -25.20 -26.14 13.79
N VAL A 271 -25.17 -25.16 14.70
CA VAL A 271 -25.58 -23.79 14.40
C VAL A 271 -24.62 -23.21 13.36
N ALA A 272 -25.14 -22.74 12.23
CA ALA A 272 -24.37 -22.07 11.20
C ALA A 272 -24.39 -20.56 11.42
N ILE A 273 -25.56 -20.00 11.73
CA ILE A 273 -25.78 -18.56 11.85
C ILE A 273 -26.58 -18.29 13.12
N VAL A 274 -26.18 -17.26 13.88
CA VAL A 274 -26.91 -16.75 15.05
C VAL A 274 -27.08 -15.24 14.94
N GLN A 275 -28.27 -14.74 15.29
CA GLN A 275 -28.56 -13.31 15.39
C GLN A 275 -29.44 -13.06 16.62
N GLY A 276 -28.88 -12.44 17.66
CA GLY A 276 -29.57 -12.33 18.94
C GLY A 276 -29.94 -13.72 19.49
N ASN A 277 -31.23 -13.96 19.72
CA ASN A 277 -31.73 -15.24 20.23
C ASN A 277 -32.14 -16.22 19.12
N GLU A 278 -32.12 -15.79 17.86
CA GLU A 278 -32.44 -16.65 16.73
C GLU A 278 -31.20 -17.35 16.21
N SER A 279 -31.33 -18.63 15.89
CA SER A 279 -30.26 -19.41 15.28
C SER A 279 -30.82 -20.30 14.18
N ILE A 280 -29.99 -20.55 13.17
CA ILE A 280 -30.28 -21.55 12.14
C ILE A 280 -29.09 -22.51 12.02
N THR A 281 -29.41 -23.78 11.90
CA THR A 281 -28.44 -24.85 11.68
C THR A 281 -27.96 -24.88 10.23
N TYR A 282 -26.87 -25.60 9.97
CA TYR A 282 -26.40 -25.82 8.60
C TYR A 282 -27.47 -26.47 7.70
N SER A 283 -28.22 -27.45 8.22
CA SER A 283 -29.28 -28.11 7.44
C SER A 283 -30.44 -27.17 7.10
N GLU A 284 -30.79 -26.25 8.00
CA GLU A 284 -31.82 -25.24 7.76
C GLU A 284 -31.34 -24.17 6.77
N LEU A 285 -30.10 -23.71 6.89
CA LEU A 285 -29.49 -22.78 5.94
C LEU A 285 -29.47 -23.38 4.52
N GLU A 286 -28.99 -24.62 4.41
CA GLU A 286 -28.94 -25.38 3.16
C GLU A 286 -30.34 -25.52 2.54
N ALA A 287 -31.32 -25.95 3.33
CA ALA A 287 -32.70 -26.12 2.85
C ALA A 287 -33.34 -24.81 2.38
N ARG A 288 -33.16 -23.70 3.12
CA ARG A 288 -33.68 -22.37 2.74
C ARG A 288 -33.04 -21.89 1.45
N ALA A 289 -31.70 -22.00 1.36
CA ALA A 289 -30.96 -21.58 0.18
C ALA A 289 -31.33 -22.42 -1.07
N ASN A 290 -31.48 -23.74 -0.92
CA ASN A 290 -31.84 -24.64 -2.02
C ASN A 290 -33.23 -24.33 -2.59
N ARG A 291 -34.24 -24.08 -1.74
CA ARG A 291 -35.60 -23.73 -2.19
C ARG A 291 -35.60 -22.47 -3.03
N LEU A 292 -34.92 -21.42 -2.55
CA LEU A 292 -34.83 -20.16 -3.27
C LEU A 292 -33.96 -20.29 -4.54
N ALA A 293 -32.94 -21.14 -4.54
CA ALA A 293 -32.16 -21.43 -5.73
C ALA A 293 -33.00 -22.09 -6.85
N HIS A 294 -33.90 -23.02 -6.49
CA HIS A 294 -34.85 -23.60 -7.45
C HIS A 294 -35.78 -22.55 -8.04
N LEU A 295 -36.29 -21.61 -7.21
CA LEU A 295 -37.09 -20.49 -7.69
C LEU A 295 -36.32 -19.63 -8.70
N LEU A 296 -35.11 -19.20 -8.32
CA LEU A 296 -34.26 -18.35 -9.14
C LEU A 296 -33.92 -18.99 -10.50
N ARG A 297 -33.67 -20.29 -10.52
CA ARG A 297 -33.42 -21.01 -11.78
C ARG A 297 -34.68 -21.17 -12.63
N ARG A 298 -35.76 -21.71 -12.03
CA ARG A 298 -36.96 -22.10 -12.76
C ARG A 298 -37.73 -20.89 -13.29
N ASP A 299 -37.90 -19.86 -12.46
CA ASP A 299 -38.82 -18.76 -12.75
C ASP A 299 -38.09 -17.52 -13.29
N TYR A 300 -36.79 -17.39 -13.02
CA TYR A 300 -35.99 -16.22 -13.41
C TYR A 300 -34.77 -16.56 -14.28
N GLY A 301 -34.54 -17.84 -14.60
CA GLY A 301 -33.50 -18.23 -15.57
C GLY A 301 -32.07 -17.92 -15.13
N VAL A 302 -31.80 -17.86 -13.81
CA VAL A 302 -30.44 -17.58 -13.30
C VAL A 302 -29.45 -18.65 -13.79
N THR A 303 -28.33 -18.19 -14.34
CA THR A 303 -27.26 -19.00 -14.96
C THR A 303 -25.87 -18.53 -14.50
N PRO A 304 -24.79 -19.30 -14.78
CA PRO A 304 -23.42 -18.88 -14.48
C PRO A 304 -23.09 -17.47 -14.95
N ASN A 305 -22.38 -16.71 -14.12
CA ASN A 305 -21.97 -15.32 -14.37
C ASN A 305 -23.10 -14.28 -14.42
N MET A 306 -24.37 -14.69 -14.22
CA MET A 306 -25.50 -13.75 -14.19
C MET A 306 -25.52 -12.97 -12.87
N PRO A 307 -25.50 -11.62 -12.90
CA PRO A 307 -25.62 -10.80 -11.69
C PRO A 307 -27.03 -10.87 -11.11
N VAL A 308 -27.14 -11.15 -9.81
CA VAL A 308 -28.41 -11.13 -9.07
C VAL A 308 -28.26 -10.20 -7.87
N GLY A 309 -29.14 -9.20 -7.79
CA GLY A 309 -29.14 -8.26 -6.69
C GLY A 309 -29.54 -8.90 -5.37
N LEU A 310 -28.92 -8.45 -4.27
CA LEU A 310 -29.26 -8.85 -2.90
C LEU A 310 -29.37 -7.59 -2.04
N GLN A 311 -30.59 -7.22 -1.67
CA GLN A 311 -30.89 -6.05 -0.83
C GLN A 311 -31.51 -6.50 0.50
N GLY A 312 -31.11 -5.85 1.59
CA GLY A 312 -31.70 -6.05 2.90
C GLY A 312 -30.69 -5.82 4.03
N LEU A 313 -31.17 -5.90 5.26
CA LEU A 313 -30.31 -5.81 6.44
C LEU A 313 -29.70 -7.17 6.78
N ARG A 314 -28.53 -7.17 7.44
CA ARG A 314 -27.85 -8.40 7.89
C ARG A 314 -28.83 -9.25 8.70
N SER A 315 -29.16 -10.43 8.17
CA SER A 315 -30.09 -11.38 8.77
C SER A 315 -29.82 -12.80 8.25
N PRO A 316 -30.30 -13.85 8.96
CA PRO A 316 -30.20 -15.21 8.47
C PRO A 316 -30.89 -15.41 7.10
N ALA A 317 -31.99 -14.69 6.84
CA ALA A 317 -32.68 -14.72 5.55
C ALA A 317 -31.84 -14.11 4.42
N LEU A 318 -31.18 -12.97 4.67
CA LEU A 318 -30.29 -12.34 3.68
C LEU A 318 -29.13 -13.27 3.30
N LEU A 319 -28.53 -13.95 4.28
CA LEU A 319 -27.46 -14.93 4.00
C LEU A 319 -27.97 -16.18 3.29
N ALA A 320 -29.17 -16.67 3.62
CA ALA A 320 -29.81 -17.73 2.82
C ALA A 320 -30.05 -17.28 1.37
N GLY A 321 -30.41 -16.02 1.16
CA GLY A 321 -30.52 -15.38 -0.17
C GLY A 321 -29.20 -15.35 -0.93
N LEU A 322 -28.11 -14.96 -0.28
CA LEU A 322 -26.76 -15.01 -0.84
C LEU A 322 -26.42 -16.42 -1.33
N TRP A 323 -26.60 -17.41 -0.45
CA TRP A 323 -26.33 -18.81 -0.81
C TRP A 323 -27.26 -19.34 -1.89
N ALA A 324 -28.52 -18.88 -1.94
CA ALA A 324 -29.45 -19.23 -2.99
C ALA A 324 -29.00 -18.71 -4.35
N ILE A 325 -28.45 -17.49 -4.43
CA ILE A 325 -27.89 -16.93 -5.67
C ILE A 325 -26.74 -17.81 -6.16
N LEU A 326 -25.78 -18.12 -5.28
CA LEU A 326 -24.63 -18.96 -5.62
C LEU A 326 -25.05 -20.38 -6.05
N LYS A 327 -26.04 -20.96 -5.36
CA LYS A 327 -26.61 -22.27 -5.71
C LYS A 327 -27.42 -22.24 -7.00
N ALA A 328 -28.12 -21.15 -7.30
CA ALA A 328 -28.78 -20.96 -8.58
C ALA A 328 -27.76 -20.80 -9.72
N GLY A 329 -26.55 -20.34 -9.38
CA GLY A 329 -25.39 -20.21 -10.24
C GLY A 329 -25.08 -18.77 -10.62
N GLY A 330 -25.85 -17.80 -10.13
CA GLY A 330 -25.57 -16.40 -10.31
C GLY A 330 -24.45 -15.88 -9.41
N ALA A 331 -24.04 -14.65 -9.67
CA ALA A 331 -23.13 -13.87 -8.83
C ALA A 331 -23.93 -12.84 -8.03
N TYR A 332 -23.77 -12.81 -6.71
CA TYR A 332 -24.52 -11.85 -5.90
C TYR A 332 -23.95 -10.44 -6.03
N VAL A 333 -24.85 -9.45 -6.12
CA VAL A 333 -24.54 -8.03 -6.13
C VAL A 333 -25.27 -7.40 -4.93
N PRO A 334 -24.57 -7.17 -3.80
CA PRO A 334 -25.20 -6.57 -2.64
C PRO A 334 -25.59 -5.13 -2.94
N VAL A 335 -26.76 -4.74 -2.44
CA VAL A 335 -27.32 -3.40 -2.58
C VAL A 335 -27.69 -2.89 -1.19
N ASP A 336 -27.00 -1.87 -0.71
CA ASP A 336 -27.34 -1.24 0.56
C ASP A 336 -28.65 -0.42 0.43
N PRO A 337 -29.71 -0.74 1.18
CA PRO A 337 -30.93 0.07 1.18
C PRO A 337 -30.68 1.51 1.67
N ALA A 338 -29.64 1.75 2.49
CA ALA A 338 -29.29 3.08 2.98
C ALA A 338 -28.56 3.94 1.94
N TYR A 339 -28.19 3.41 0.76
CA TYR A 339 -27.59 4.22 -0.29
C TYR A 339 -28.55 5.30 -0.81
N PRO A 340 -28.03 6.50 -1.16
CA PRO A 340 -28.81 7.50 -1.86
C PRO A 340 -29.45 6.93 -3.13
N ALA A 341 -30.68 7.35 -3.44
CA ALA A 341 -31.46 6.80 -4.55
C ALA A 341 -30.70 6.81 -5.89
N ALA A 342 -30.01 7.90 -6.22
CA ALA A 342 -29.21 8.00 -7.44
C ALA A 342 -28.07 6.96 -7.49
N ARG A 343 -27.40 6.70 -6.36
CA ARG A 343 -26.34 5.67 -6.27
C ARG A 343 -26.93 4.28 -6.43
N ARG A 344 -28.09 4.01 -5.81
CA ARG A 344 -28.79 2.73 -5.92
C ARG A 344 -29.25 2.48 -7.36
N GLN A 345 -29.87 3.47 -8.00
CA GLN A 345 -30.33 3.41 -9.38
C GLN A 345 -29.17 3.12 -10.35
N TYR A 346 -28.04 3.81 -10.17
CA TYR A 346 -26.83 3.56 -10.94
C TYR A 346 -26.35 2.12 -10.80
N LEU A 347 -26.21 1.62 -9.56
CA LEU A 347 -25.74 0.25 -9.29
C LEU A 347 -26.69 -0.79 -9.92
N LEU A 348 -28.00 -0.64 -9.70
CA LEU A 348 -29.01 -1.55 -10.26
C LEU A 348 -28.90 -1.61 -11.79
N THR A 349 -28.68 -0.46 -12.44
CA THR A 349 -28.58 -0.38 -13.91
C THR A 349 -27.23 -0.89 -14.43
N ASP A 350 -26.11 -0.42 -13.88
CA ASP A 350 -24.75 -0.72 -14.34
C ASP A 350 -24.39 -2.21 -14.15
N SER A 351 -24.92 -2.83 -13.10
CA SER A 351 -24.67 -4.25 -12.83
C SER A 351 -25.26 -5.18 -13.89
N GLY A 352 -26.27 -4.72 -14.64
CA GLY A 352 -27.01 -5.55 -15.60
C GLY A 352 -27.86 -6.63 -14.94
N MET A 353 -28.14 -6.55 -13.64
CA MET A 353 -29.01 -7.50 -12.95
C MET A 353 -30.45 -7.40 -13.46
N GLN A 354 -31.15 -8.53 -13.52
CA GLN A 354 -32.58 -8.59 -13.88
C GLN A 354 -33.46 -9.03 -12.70
N VAL A 355 -32.83 -9.49 -11.62
CA VAL A 355 -33.48 -10.03 -10.44
C VAL A 355 -32.87 -9.37 -9.22
N LEU A 356 -33.72 -8.91 -8.30
CA LEU A 356 -33.33 -8.39 -6.98
C LEU A 356 -34.02 -9.19 -5.89
N LEU A 357 -33.24 -9.98 -5.14
CA LEU A 357 -33.71 -10.55 -3.87
C LEU A 357 -33.78 -9.43 -2.82
N SER A 358 -34.94 -9.27 -2.18
CA SER A 358 -35.14 -8.26 -1.13
C SER A 358 -36.11 -8.73 -0.06
N ASP A 359 -35.85 -8.37 1.20
CA ASP A 359 -36.76 -8.59 2.33
C ASP A 359 -37.97 -7.64 2.24
N GLU A 360 -37.71 -6.36 2.00
CA GLU A 360 -38.73 -5.32 1.89
C GLU A 360 -39.16 -5.06 0.44
N ALA A 361 -40.35 -4.46 0.28
CA ALA A 361 -40.82 -3.95 -1.01
C ALA A 361 -39.93 -2.78 -1.46
N VAL A 362 -39.60 -2.74 -2.75
CA VAL A 362 -38.77 -1.68 -3.35
C VAL A 362 -39.63 -0.91 -4.33
N ALA A 363 -39.93 0.36 -4.01
CA ALA A 363 -40.85 1.18 -4.79
C ALA A 363 -40.26 1.63 -6.14
N ASP A 364 -38.96 1.95 -6.18
CA ASP A 364 -38.30 2.57 -7.33
C ASP A 364 -37.33 1.60 -8.03
N LEU A 365 -37.85 0.49 -8.56
CA LEU A 365 -37.03 -0.43 -9.36
C LEU A 365 -36.94 0.02 -10.82
N PRO A 366 -35.74 0.01 -11.43
CA PRO A 366 -35.59 0.20 -12.87
C PRO A 366 -36.44 -0.82 -13.67
N ASN A 367 -36.94 -0.38 -14.83
CA ASN A 367 -37.63 -1.26 -15.77
C ASN A 367 -36.76 -2.49 -16.12
N GLY A 368 -37.34 -3.68 -16.05
CA GLY A 368 -36.66 -4.94 -16.33
C GLY A 368 -36.03 -5.64 -15.12
N ILE A 369 -36.04 -5.01 -13.94
CA ILE A 369 -35.64 -5.67 -12.69
C ILE A 369 -36.86 -6.18 -11.95
N THR A 370 -36.90 -7.49 -11.70
CA THR A 370 -37.97 -8.11 -10.91
C THR A 370 -37.53 -8.32 -9.48
N ARG A 371 -38.34 -7.84 -8.52
CA ARG A 371 -38.14 -8.14 -7.10
C ARG A 371 -38.61 -9.56 -6.78
N VAL A 372 -37.82 -10.27 -5.99
CA VAL A 372 -38.15 -11.56 -5.40
C VAL A 372 -38.03 -11.47 -3.89
N ALA A 373 -39.03 -11.96 -3.16
CA ALA A 373 -39.03 -11.90 -1.70
C ALA A 373 -38.05 -12.93 -1.10
N LEU A 374 -37.27 -12.50 -0.10
CA LEU A 374 -36.36 -13.36 0.68
C LEU A 374 -37.08 -14.31 1.66
N ASP A 375 -38.38 -14.14 1.89
CA ASP A 375 -39.15 -14.89 2.88
C ASP A 375 -39.17 -16.40 2.60
N ALA A 376 -38.60 -17.19 3.51
CA ALA A 376 -38.55 -18.64 3.40
C ALA A 376 -39.95 -19.30 3.47
N ALA A 377 -40.91 -18.69 4.16
CA ALA A 377 -42.27 -19.22 4.29
C ALA A 377 -43.00 -19.21 2.94
N ALA A 378 -42.72 -18.23 2.09
CA ALA A 378 -43.30 -18.11 0.76
C ALA A 378 -42.89 -19.26 -0.19
N HIS A 379 -41.79 -19.97 0.12
CA HIS A 379 -41.14 -20.91 -0.79
C HIS A 379 -41.12 -22.36 -0.29
N LEU A 380 -41.86 -22.68 0.77
CA LEU A 380 -41.86 -24.00 1.41
C LEU A 380 -42.32 -25.16 0.51
N ALA A 381 -43.01 -24.88 -0.60
CA ALA A 381 -43.43 -25.89 -1.57
C ALA A 381 -42.30 -26.32 -2.52
N LEU A 382 -41.21 -25.57 -2.63
CA LEU A 382 -40.08 -25.89 -3.51
C LEU A 382 -39.17 -26.97 -2.90
N PRO A 383 -38.38 -27.72 -3.70
CA PRO A 383 -37.50 -28.74 -3.16
C PRO A 383 -36.44 -28.18 -2.20
N ALA A 384 -36.18 -28.87 -1.10
CA ALA A 384 -35.10 -28.53 -0.15
C ALA A 384 -33.74 -29.12 -0.55
N THR A 385 -33.70 -30.01 -1.54
CA THR A 385 -32.47 -30.62 -2.08
C THR A 385 -31.74 -29.65 -2.97
N ALA A 386 -30.40 -29.71 -2.97
CA ALA A 386 -29.58 -28.85 -3.80
C ALA A 386 -29.92 -29.02 -5.29
N PRO A 387 -29.99 -27.93 -6.07
CA PRO A 387 -30.12 -28.02 -7.51
C PRO A 387 -28.79 -28.49 -8.13
N ASP A 388 -28.82 -28.99 -9.37
CA ASP A 388 -27.63 -29.52 -10.05
C ASP A 388 -26.51 -28.47 -10.12
N LEU A 389 -25.25 -28.89 -9.99
CA LEU A 389 -24.13 -27.96 -10.14
C LEU A 389 -23.95 -27.57 -11.61
N ILE A 390 -24.06 -26.27 -11.91
CA ILE A 390 -23.88 -25.72 -13.27
C ILE A 390 -22.70 -24.74 -13.38
N ASN A 391 -22.06 -24.42 -12.25
CA ASN A 391 -20.92 -23.51 -12.18
C ASN A 391 -19.59 -24.26 -12.18
N SER A 392 -18.57 -23.55 -12.61
CA SER A 392 -17.16 -23.85 -12.44
C SER A 392 -16.53 -22.87 -11.45
N ALA A 393 -15.38 -23.21 -10.88
CA ALA A 393 -14.66 -22.30 -10.00
C ALA A 393 -14.20 -20.99 -10.68
N SER A 394 -14.15 -20.96 -12.02
CA SER A 394 -13.84 -19.75 -12.80
C SER A 394 -15.02 -18.79 -12.97
N ASP A 395 -16.25 -19.22 -12.66
CA ASP A 395 -17.41 -18.35 -12.74
C ASP A 395 -17.45 -17.34 -11.60
N LEU A 396 -18.17 -16.24 -11.82
CA LEU A 396 -18.34 -15.17 -10.85
C LEU A 396 -19.10 -15.64 -9.61
N ALA A 397 -18.55 -15.34 -8.44
CA ALA A 397 -19.22 -15.49 -7.15
C ALA A 397 -19.95 -14.21 -6.73
N TYR A 398 -19.33 -13.04 -6.95
CA TYR A 398 -19.92 -11.76 -6.58
C TYR A 398 -19.41 -10.59 -7.42
N ILE A 399 -20.14 -9.48 -7.32
CA ILE A 399 -19.73 -8.18 -7.84
C ILE A 399 -19.87 -7.13 -6.73
N LEU A 400 -18.77 -6.49 -6.33
CA LEU A 400 -18.76 -5.43 -5.32
C LEU A 400 -18.39 -4.08 -5.93
N TYR A 401 -19.17 -3.05 -5.63
CA TYR A 401 -18.96 -1.70 -6.16
C TYR A 401 -18.03 -0.87 -5.27
N THR A 402 -16.98 -0.30 -5.88
CA THR A 402 -16.02 0.59 -5.20
C THR A 402 -16.18 2.03 -5.68
N SER A 403 -15.67 3.01 -4.93
CA SER A 403 -15.85 4.45 -5.22
C SER A 403 -15.28 4.92 -6.56
N GLY A 404 -14.35 4.18 -7.18
CA GLY A 404 -13.81 4.46 -8.51
C GLY A 404 -13.01 5.78 -8.58
N THR A 405 -11.77 5.74 -9.07
CA THR A 405 -10.93 6.94 -9.22
C THR A 405 -11.52 8.00 -10.16
N THR A 406 -12.47 7.60 -11.01
CA THR A 406 -13.18 8.45 -11.98
C THR A 406 -14.45 9.09 -11.41
N GLY A 407 -14.75 8.90 -10.11
CA GLY A 407 -15.97 9.38 -9.44
C GLY A 407 -17.24 8.55 -9.69
N GLN A 408 -17.23 7.69 -10.71
CA GLN A 408 -18.30 6.71 -10.97
C GLN A 408 -17.94 5.36 -10.35
N PRO A 409 -18.84 4.76 -9.55
CA PRO A 409 -18.59 3.46 -8.95
C PRO A 409 -18.32 2.36 -9.99
N LYS A 410 -17.40 1.44 -9.69
CA LYS A 410 -17.03 0.31 -10.57
C LYS A 410 -17.29 -1.02 -9.89
N GLY A 411 -17.97 -1.94 -10.58
CA GLY A 411 -18.22 -3.30 -10.12
C GLY A 411 -16.99 -4.19 -10.29
N VAL A 412 -16.35 -4.55 -9.18
CA VAL A 412 -15.25 -5.51 -9.13
C VAL A 412 -15.84 -6.92 -9.15
N ARG A 413 -15.49 -7.70 -10.19
CA ARG A 413 -16.00 -9.05 -10.43
C ARG A 413 -15.03 -10.09 -9.88
N ILE A 414 -15.49 -10.93 -8.96
CA ILE A 414 -14.65 -11.91 -8.27
C ILE A 414 -15.20 -13.31 -8.49
N THR A 415 -14.31 -14.27 -8.80
CA THR A 415 -14.67 -15.66 -9.09
C THR A 415 -14.76 -16.52 -7.83
N HIS A 416 -15.45 -17.65 -7.92
CA HIS A 416 -15.46 -18.65 -6.86
C HIS A 416 -14.04 -19.08 -6.44
N ARG A 417 -13.12 -19.28 -7.41
CA ARG A 417 -11.73 -19.66 -7.16
C ARG A 417 -10.99 -18.63 -6.32
N ASN A 418 -11.22 -17.34 -6.53
CA ASN A 418 -10.59 -16.28 -5.73
C ASN A 418 -11.02 -16.36 -4.26
N VAL A 419 -12.32 -16.52 -4.01
CA VAL A 419 -12.88 -16.63 -2.65
C VAL A 419 -12.42 -17.92 -1.98
N GLN A 420 -12.41 -19.04 -2.70
CA GLN A 420 -11.90 -20.31 -2.21
C GLN A 420 -10.42 -20.21 -1.81
N HIS A 421 -9.61 -19.47 -2.57
CA HIS A 421 -8.19 -19.30 -2.26
C HIS A 421 -8.00 -18.55 -0.94
N LEU A 422 -8.72 -17.44 -0.75
CA LEU A 422 -8.74 -16.70 0.50
C LEU A 422 -9.22 -17.57 1.67
N ALA A 423 -10.33 -18.28 1.49
CA ALA A 423 -10.90 -19.13 2.53
C ALA A 423 -9.98 -20.30 2.90
N ALA A 424 -9.27 -20.89 1.94
CA ALA A 424 -8.30 -21.96 2.19
C ALA A 424 -7.09 -21.45 2.97
N TRP A 425 -6.59 -20.26 2.65
CA TRP A 425 -5.51 -19.63 3.42
C TRP A 425 -5.96 -19.37 4.86
N LEU A 426 -7.12 -18.73 5.07
CA LEU A 426 -7.70 -18.51 6.40
C LEU A 426 -7.97 -19.80 7.16
N SER A 427 -8.40 -20.85 6.46
CA SER A 427 -8.60 -22.18 7.05
C SER A 427 -7.29 -22.73 7.61
N ALA A 428 -6.21 -22.65 6.82
CA ALA A 428 -4.90 -23.15 7.21
C ALA A 428 -4.24 -22.30 8.31
N THR A 429 -4.43 -20.98 8.32
CA THR A 429 -3.74 -20.08 9.25
C THR A 429 -4.50 -19.84 10.56
N ILE A 430 -5.83 -19.96 10.56
CA ILE A 430 -6.68 -19.61 11.70
C ILE A 430 -7.61 -20.77 12.07
N TYR A 431 -8.52 -21.14 11.18
CA TYR A 431 -9.68 -21.96 11.59
C TYR A 431 -9.36 -23.44 11.86
N ARG A 432 -8.31 -24.00 11.26
CA ARG A 432 -7.87 -25.40 11.50
C ARG A 432 -6.71 -25.51 12.48
N GLN A 433 -6.32 -24.41 13.13
CA GLN A 433 -5.31 -24.43 14.19
C GLN A 433 -5.87 -24.90 15.54
N HIS A 434 -7.14 -25.31 15.58
CA HIS A 434 -7.87 -25.69 16.79
C HIS A 434 -8.65 -26.98 16.57
N ASP A 435 -8.80 -27.79 17.61
CA ASP A 435 -9.52 -29.08 17.58
C ASP A 435 -11.06 -28.92 17.53
N ARG A 436 -11.56 -27.69 17.42
CA ARG A 436 -12.97 -27.37 17.32
C ARG A 436 -13.21 -26.28 16.29
N PRO A 437 -14.40 -26.22 15.67
CA PRO A 437 -14.79 -25.04 14.90
C PRO A 437 -14.79 -23.77 15.76
N LEU A 438 -14.49 -22.66 15.11
CA LEU A 438 -14.44 -21.34 15.73
C LEU A 438 -15.72 -20.54 15.42
N THR A 439 -16.13 -19.72 16.37
CA THR A 439 -17.20 -18.72 16.21
C THR A 439 -16.61 -17.43 15.68
N ALA A 440 -17.13 -16.92 14.57
CA ALA A 440 -16.72 -15.64 13.99
C ALA A 440 -17.89 -14.66 13.97
N MET A 441 -17.58 -13.37 13.91
CA MET A 441 -18.58 -12.30 13.89
C MET A 441 -18.62 -11.63 12.51
N LEU A 442 -19.80 -11.54 11.90
CA LEU A 442 -20.01 -10.76 10.67
C LEU A 442 -20.42 -9.33 11.05
N THR A 443 -19.46 -8.42 11.01
CA THR A 443 -19.62 -7.00 11.34
C THR A 443 -19.56 -6.11 10.10
N ALA A 444 -18.84 -6.54 9.08
CA ALA A 444 -18.72 -5.81 7.82
C ALA A 444 -20.04 -5.82 7.03
N SER A 445 -20.31 -4.71 6.32
CA SER A 445 -21.38 -4.65 5.33
C SER A 445 -21.10 -5.66 4.21
N LEU A 446 -22.13 -6.34 3.70
CA LEU A 446 -21.98 -7.22 2.53
C LEU A 446 -21.53 -6.45 1.28
N ASN A 447 -21.67 -5.11 1.28
CA ASN A 447 -21.17 -4.23 0.22
C ASN A 447 -19.66 -3.99 0.28
N PHE A 448 -18.95 -4.55 1.28
CA PHE A 448 -17.51 -4.45 1.44
C PHE A 448 -16.89 -5.86 1.48
N ASP A 449 -15.71 -6.02 0.87
CA ASP A 449 -15.07 -7.32 0.68
C ASP A 449 -14.57 -7.96 1.99
N ALA A 450 -14.36 -7.18 3.06
CA ALA A 450 -14.10 -7.74 4.39
C ALA A 450 -15.20 -8.71 4.86
N SER A 451 -16.46 -8.52 4.42
CA SER A 451 -17.54 -9.46 4.72
C SER A 451 -17.31 -10.86 4.15
N VAL A 452 -16.55 -10.98 3.05
CA VAL A 452 -16.25 -12.24 2.37
C VAL A 452 -15.39 -13.13 3.26
N GLN A 453 -14.32 -12.60 3.86
CA GLN A 453 -13.49 -13.38 4.79
C GLN A 453 -14.26 -13.73 6.07
N GLN A 454 -15.07 -12.80 6.58
CA GLN A 454 -15.89 -13.01 7.78
C GLN A 454 -16.97 -14.08 7.56
N LEU A 455 -17.47 -14.25 6.35
CA LEU A 455 -18.58 -15.16 6.04
C LEU A 455 -18.11 -16.56 5.63
N PHE A 456 -17.25 -16.65 4.61
CA PHE A 456 -16.99 -17.93 3.95
C PHE A 456 -16.05 -18.82 4.76
N ALA A 457 -14.94 -18.28 5.26
CA ALA A 457 -13.94 -19.06 6.00
C ALA A 457 -14.48 -19.77 7.26
N PRO A 458 -15.24 -19.13 8.17
CA PRO A 458 -15.78 -19.84 9.33
C PRO A 458 -16.79 -20.91 8.93
N LEU A 459 -17.69 -20.62 7.98
CA LEU A 459 -18.70 -21.57 7.53
C LEU A 459 -18.07 -22.80 6.84
N PHE A 460 -16.99 -22.61 6.08
CA PHE A 460 -16.28 -23.70 5.42
C PHE A 460 -15.50 -24.63 6.36
N ASN A 461 -15.39 -24.25 7.65
CA ASN A 461 -14.79 -25.08 8.70
C ASN A 461 -15.83 -25.52 9.75
N GLY A 462 -17.13 -25.41 9.44
CA GLY A 462 -18.20 -25.86 10.32
C GLY A 462 -18.41 -24.99 11.56
N GLY A 463 -17.89 -23.76 11.53
CA GLY A 463 -18.02 -22.76 12.60
C GLY A 463 -19.39 -22.10 12.66
N THR A 464 -19.54 -21.16 13.60
CA THR A 464 -20.77 -20.36 13.76
C THR A 464 -20.50 -18.93 13.35
N LEU A 465 -21.41 -18.33 12.58
CA LEU A 465 -21.38 -16.93 12.20
C LEU A 465 -22.37 -16.10 13.02
N VAL A 466 -21.87 -15.21 13.86
CA VAL A 466 -22.66 -14.26 14.66
C VAL A 466 -22.96 -13.03 13.83
N LEU A 467 -24.23 -12.78 13.51
CA LEU A 467 -24.66 -11.58 12.80
C LEU A 467 -24.97 -10.48 13.79
N LEU A 468 -24.12 -9.45 13.81
CA LEU A 468 -24.38 -8.28 14.64
C LEU A 468 -25.42 -7.38 13.98
N LYS A 469 -26.40 -6.86 14.72
CA LYS A 469 -27.29 -5.83 14.16
C LYS A 469 -26.54 -4.53 13.91
N GLU A 470 -27.07 -3.67 13.05
CA GLU A 470 -26.39 -2.41 12.71
C GLU A 470 -26.37 -1.44 13.89
N GLU A 471 -27.40 -1.46 14.73
CA GLU A 471 -27.50 -0.67 15.96
C GLU A 471 -26.43 -1.11 16.97
N GLU A 472 -26.28 -2.43 17.17
CA GLU A 472 -25.26 -3.00 18.04
C GLU A 472 -23.85 -2.76 17.51
N ARG A 473 -23.66 -2.74 16.19
CA ARG A 473 -22.38 -2.40 15.55
C ARG A 473 -22.03 -0.92 15.72
N ARG A 474 -22.99 -0.03 15.95
CA ARG A 474 -22.72 1.40 16.17
C ARG A 474 -22.45 1.75 17.63
N ASP A 475 -22.78 0.85 18.56
CA ASP A 475 -22.53 0.98 19.98
C ASP A 475 -21.41 0.02 20.42
N PRO A 476 -20.17 0.52 20.66
CA PRO A 476 -19.07 -0.31 21.13
C PRO A 476 -19.37 -1.13 22.39
N ALA A 477 -20.21 -0.64 23.31
CA ALA A 477 -20.57 -1.41 24.49
C ALA A 477 -21.53 -2.57 24.14
N ALA A 478 -22.50 -2.36 23.26
CA ALA A 478 -23.35 -3.43 22.75
C ALA A 478 -22.55 -4.45 21.93
N TYR A 479 -21.59 -3.99 21.15
CA TYR A 479 -20.65 -4.83 20.41
C TYR A 479 -19.91 -5.80 21.33
N ILE A 480 -19.30 -5.29 22.41
CA ILE A 480 -18.54 -6.12 23.36
C ILE A 480 -19.47 -7.11 24.08
N ARG A 481 -20.67 -6.66 24.52
CA ARG A 481 -21.66 -7.56 25.12
C ARG A 481 -22.04 -8.71 24.19
N SER A 482 -22.26 -8.43 22.91
CA SER A 482 -22.59 -9.44 21.90
C SER A 482 -21.42 -10.41 21.67
N LEU A 483 -20.20 -9.87 21.56
CA LEU A 483 -18.96 -10.64 21.42
C LEU A 483 -18.79 -11.64 22.58
N ILE A 484 -18.96 -11.18 23.83
CA ILE A 484 -18.84 -12.01 25.03
C ILE A 484 -19.98 -13.03 25.10
N ALA A 485 -21.23 -12.60 24.89
CA ALA A 485 -22.41 -13.46 24.99
C ALA A 485 -22.37 -14.63 24.00
N HIS A 486 -21.89 -14.38 22.77
CA HIS A 486 -21.78 -15.39 21.74
C HIS A 486 -20.44 -16.12 21.71
N LYS A 487 -19.50 -15.80 22.63
CA LYS A 487 -18.17 -16.42 22.73
C LYS A 487 -17.45 -16.40 21.37
N VAL A 488 -17.37 -15.21 20.78
CA VAL A 488 -16.69 -15.01 19.50
C VAL A 488 -15.20 -15.31 19.66
N ASP A 489 -14.67 -16.17 18.79
CA ASP A 489 -13.26 -16.56 18.75
C ASP A 489 -12.44 -15.71 17.77
N VAL A 490 -13.05 -15.30 16.65
CA VAL A 490 -12.38 -14.60 15.56
C VAL A 490 -13.10 -13.29 15.23
N LEU A 491 -12.37 -12.20 15.31
CA LEU A 491 -12.83 -10.85 14.97
C LEU A 491 -12.11 -10.33 13.72
N ASP A 492 -12.83 -9.59 12.89
CA ASP A 492 -12.25 -8.77 11.83
C ASP A 492 -12.80 -7.33 11.96
N ILE A 493 -11.89 -6.37 12.07
CA ILE A 493 -12.18 -5.01 12.53
C ILE A 493 -11.22 -3.98 11.95
N THR A 494 -11.70 -2.77 11.66
CA THR A 494 -10.83 -1.67 11.22
C THR A 494 -10.05 -1.06 12.39
N PRO A 495 -8.83 -0.55 12.19
CA PRO A 495 -8.05 0.12 13.23
C PRO A 495 -8.85 1.17 14.03
N SER A 496 -9.55 2.06 13.34
CA SER A 496 -10.33 3.12 13.97
C SER A 496 -11.48 2.57 14.84
N TYR A 497 -12.14 1.49 14.40
CA TYR A 497 -13.21 0.88 15.18
C TYR A 497 -12.67 0.04 16.35
N LEU A 498 -11.52 -0.65 16.18
CA LEU A 498 -10.83 -1.34 17.26
C LEU A 498 -10.45 -0.37 18.39
N GLN A 499 -9.99 0.84 18.05
CA GLN A 499 -9.70 1.87 19.04
C GLN A 499 -10.93 2.25 19.87
N ALA A 500 -12.09 2.44 19.22
CA ALA A 500 -13.34 2.75 19.93
C ALA A 500 -13.80 1.59 20.82
N VAL A 501 -13.68 0.35 20.36
CA VAL A 501 -14.00 -0.85 21.14
C VAL A 501 -13.08 -1.00 22.34
N LEU A 502 -11.76 -0.81 22.19
CA LEU A 502 -10.82 -0.89 23.31
C LEU A 502 -11.06 0.19 24.37
N GLN A 503 -11.42 1.41 23.96
CA GLN A 503 -11.80 2.48 24.89
C GLN A 503 -13.03 2.10 25.69
N ALA A 504 -14.07 1.56 25.04
CA ALA A 504 -15.29 1.12 25.71
C ALA A 504 -15.02 -0.07 26.64
N ALA A 505 -14.22 -1.05 26.22
CA ALA A 505 -13.83 -2.19 27.04
C ALA A 505 -13.09 -1.75 28.30
N THR A 506 -12.12 -0.84 28.16
CA THR A 506 -11.38 -0.24 29.28
C THR A 506 -12.32 0.46 30.27
N ALA A 507 -13.26 1.26 29.76
CA ALA A 507 -14.22 1.98 30.60
C ALA A 507 -15.17 1.02 31.36
N ALA A 508 -15.50 -0.11 30.75
CA ALA A 508 -16.34 -1.15 31.36
C ALA A 508 -15.57 -2.13 32.26
N GLY A 509 -14.22 -2.07 32.28
CA GLY A 509 -13.40 -3.08 32.96
C GLY A 509 -13.48 -4.46 32.30
N GLU A 510 -13.82 -4.51 31.00
CA GLU A 510 -13.95 -5.73 30.22
C GLU A 510 -12.68 -5.97 29.38
N GLN A 511 -12.40 -7.24 29.11
CA GLN A 511 -11.40 -7.65 28.12
C GLN A 511 -12.11 -8.17 26.86
N LEU A 512 -11.40 -8.24 25.74
CA LEU A 512 -11.90 -8.86 24.51
C LEU A 512 -11.42 -10.33 24.46
N PRO A 513 -12.26 -11.31 24.84
CA PRO A 513 -11.85 -12.72 24.93
C PRO A 513 -11.85 -13.41 23.55
N VAL A 514 -11.12 -12.85 22.58
CA VAL A 514 -11.01 -13.39 21.22
C VAL A 514 -9.66 -14.09 21.02
N LEU A 515 -9.65 -15.19 20.29
CA LEU A 515 -8.43 -15.93 19.93
C LEU A 515 -7.64 -15.21 18.83
N TYR A 516 -8.35 -14.61 17.86
CA TYR A 516 -7.75 -13.89 16.75
C TYR A 516 -8.49 -12.58 16.49
N THR A 517 -7.71 -11.51 16.25
CA THR A 517 -8.22 -10.23 15.75
C THR A 517 -7.48 -9.89 14.46
N LEU A 518 -8.21 -9.96 13.35
CA LEU A 518 -7.76 -9.49 12.05
C LEU A 518 -8.03 -7.99 12.00
N VAL A 519 -6.97 -7.20 11.77
CA VAL A 519 -7.07 -5.74 11.71
C VAL A 519 -6.68 -5.27 10.33
N GLY A 520 -7.62 -4.63 9.62
CA GLY A 520 -7.42 -4.25 8.22
C GLY A 520 -8.33 -3.13 7.72
N GLY A 521 -8.13 -2.71 6.48
CA GLY A 521 -8.89 -1.63 5.82
C GLY A 521 -8.36 -0.22 6.04
N GLU A 522 -7.50 0.00 7.05
CA GLU A 522 -6.82 1.27 7.32
C GLU A 522 -5.36 1.00 7.75
N ALA A 523 -4.52 2.04 7.80
CA ALA A 523 -3.17 1.92 8.33
C ALA A 523 -3.19 1.61 9.84
N LEU A 524 -2.61 0.48 10.22
CA LEU A 524 -2.45 0.10 11.62
C LEU A 524 -1.21 0.76 12.23
N ASN A 525 -1.39 1.56 13.29
CA ASN A 525 -0.29 2.23 13.97
C ASN A 525 0.20 1.43 15.20
N SER A 526 1.47 1.64 15.57
CA SER A 526 2.12 0.89 16.67
C SER A 526 1.54 1.20 18.05
N THR A 527 0.89 2.35 18.24
CA THR A 527 0.27 2.71 19.51
C THR A 527 -0.97 1.86 19.77
N LEU A 528 -1.82 1.68 18.74
CA LEU A 528 -2.99 0.81 18.84
C LEU A 528 -2.58 -0.66 19.10
N ILE A 529 -1.51 -1.14 18.45
CA ILE A 529 -0.96 -2.48 18.70
C ILE A 529 -0.51 -2.67 20.14
N ARG A 530 0.07 -1.64 20.78
CA ARG A 530 0.50 -1.71 22.19
C ARG A 530 -0.66 -1.60 23.18
N GLN A 531 -1.78 -0.99 22.76
CA GLN A 531 -2.98 -0.84 23.59
C GLN A 531 -3.82 -2.13 23.61
N TYR A 532 -3.87 -2.82 22.47
CA TYR A 532 -4.44 -4.16 22.35
C TYR A 532 -3.54 -5.19 23.03
#